data_AF-A0A968W037-F1
#
_entry.id   AF-A0A968W037-F1
#
_cell.length_a   1.000
_cell.length_b   1.000
_cell.length_c   1.000
_cell.angle_alpha   90.00
_cell.angle_beta   90.00
_cell.angle_gamma   90.00
#
_symmetry.space_group_name_H-M   'P 1'
#
loop_
_entity.id
_entity.type
_entity.pdbx_description
1 polymer ?
#
loop_
_entity_poly.entity_id
_entity_poly.type
_entity_poly.pdbx_seq_one_letter_code
_entity_poly.pdbx_strand_id
1 'polypeptide(L)'
;RFVPPCNGILGFAQLLKTRNIPSDQKDKYIDIIYNRGSHMLNVINNIIDISKIETSQLELEAELYNLNEELDEIYSYFYSNHALKTGINFNLNKELPDEQSNVFIDSPKYNRYLQT
;
A
#
# COMPACT_ATOMS: atom_id res chain seq x y z
N ARG A 1 16.31 10.84 16.07
CA ARG A 1 15.70 12.17 15.83
C ARG A 1 14.50 11.96 14.91
N PHE A 2 13.28 11.85 15.46
CA PHE A 2 12.06 11.71 14.67
C PHE A 2 11.80 13.04 13.93
N VAL A 3 11.84 13.03 12.60
CA VAL A 3 11.24 14.12 11.82
C VAL A 3 9.77 13.72 11.63
N PRO A 4 8.79 14.46 12.18
CA PRO A 4 7.39 14.09 12.02
C PRO A 4 7.04 14.07 10.52
N PRO A 5 6.41 13.01 10.00
CA PRO A 5 5.94 12.93 8.61
C PRO A 5 5.12 14.17 8.19
N CYS A 6 4.40 14.76 9.14
CA CYS A 6 3.69 16.03 9.03
C CYS A 6 4.55 17.19 8.48
N ASN A 7 5.85 17.26 8.80
CA ASN A 7 6.71 18.36 8.34
C ASN A 7 6.84 18.37 6.81
N GLY A 8 6.82 17.19 6.19
CA GLY A 8 6.79 17.08 4.74
C GLY A 8 5.50 17.61 4.14
N ILE A 9 4.35 17.15 4.66
CA ILE A 9 3.02 17.56 4.21
C ILE A 9 2.82 19.07 4.36
N LEU A 10 3.14 19.61 5.53
CA LEU A 10 3.02 21.04 5.81
C LEU A 10 3.95 21.89 4.94
N GLY A 11 5.16 21.41 4.66
CA GLY A 11 6.10 22.10 3.76
C GLY A 11 5.56 22.22 2.34
N PHE A 12 5.05 21.13 1.76
CA PHE A 12 4.43 21.18 0.43
C PHE A 12 3.12 21.96 0.41
N ALA A 13 2.30 21.88 1.46
CA ALA A 13 1.11 22.70 1.60
C ALA A 13 1.45 24.20 1.68
N GLN A 14 2.58 24.55 2.31
CA GLN A 14 3.08 25.92 2.34
C GLN A 14 3.59 26.39 0.96
N LEU A 15 4.26 25.52 0.21
CA LEU A 15 4.63 25.80 -1.18
C LEU A 15 3.40 26.07 -2.05
N LEU A 16 2.31 25.31 -1.87
CA LEU A 16 1.04 25.52 -2.58
C LEU A 16 0.38 26.87 -2.27
N LYS A 17 0.72 27.53 -1.16
CA LYS A 17 0.21 28.86 -0.80
C LYS A 17 0.96 30.00 -1.48
N THR A 18 2.08 29.72 -2.16
CA THR A 18 2.84 30.74 -2.92
C THR A 18 2.06 31.18 -4.16
N ARG A 19 2.18 32.46 -4.55
CA ARG A 19 1.54 32.98 -5.77
C ARG A 19 2.32 32.53 -7.01
N ASN A 20 1.63 32.38 -8.14
CA ASN A 20 2.21 32.05 -9.46
C ASN A 20 2.93 30.70 -9.57
N ILE A 21 2.36 29.64 -8.98
CA ILE A 21 2.87 28.28 -9.18
C ILE A 21 2.36 27.76 -10.54
N PRO A 22 3.26 27.27 -11.41
CA PRO A 22 2.87 26.56 -12.64
C PRO A 22 1.96 25.36 -12.34
N SER A 23 1.00 25.07 -13.23
CA SER A 23 0.00 24.00 -13.01
C SER A 23 0.65 22.63 -12.80
N ASP A 24 1.67 22.31 -13.58
CA ASP A 24 2.43 21.06 -13.49
C ASP A 24 3.15 20.89 -12.14
N GLN A 25 3.70 21.98 -11.59
CA GLN A 25 4.29 21.96 -10.25
C GLN A 25 3.24 21.83 -9.15
N LYS A 26 2.09 22.47 -9.34
CA LYS A 26 0.97 22.40 -8.41
C LYS A 26 0.46 20.95 -8.29
N ASP A 27 0.24 20.29 -9.42
CA ASP A 27 -0.20 18.89 -9.47
C ASP A 27 0.82 17.98 -8.79
N LYS A 28 2.11 18.16 -9.09
CA LYS A 28 3.19 17.42 -8.43
C LYS A 28 3.22 17.62 -6.91
N TYR A 29 2.98 18.83 -6.41
CA TYR A 29 2.93 19.07 -4.95
C TYR A 29 1.70 18.46 -4.30
N ILE A 30 0.55 18.48 -4.99
CA ILE A 30 -0.66 17.79 -4.54
C ILE A 30 -0.41 16.29 -4.42
N ASP A 31 0.21 15.68 -5.43
CA ASP A 31 0.57 14.26 -5.41
C ASP A 31 1.51 13.92 -4.25
N ILE A 32 2.51 14.77 -3.99
CA ILE A 32 3.43 14.56 -2.86
C ILE A 32 2.68 14.66 -1.53
N ILE A 33 1.78 15.63 -1.36
CA ILE A 33 0.97 15.77 -0.15
C ILE A 33 0.08 14.54 0.04
N TYR A 34 -0.61 14.11 -1.01
CA TYR A 34 -1.48 12.94 -0.99
C TYR A 34 -0.71 11.68 -0.59
N ASN A 35 0.38 11.38 -1.29
CA ASN A 35 1.20 10.19 -1.02
C ASN A 35 1.77 10.18 0.40
N ARG A 36 2.24 11.33 0.90
CA ARG A 36 2.73 11.45 2.28
C ARG A 36 1.62 11.32 3.31
N GLY A 37 0.43 11.87 3.04
CA GLY A 37 -0.76 11.74 3.87
C GLY A 37 -1.19 10.29 3.99
N SER A 38 -1.31 9.59 2.86
CA SER A 38 -1.66 8.17 2.79
C SER A 38 -0.64 7.30 3.54
N HIS A 39 0.65 7.52 3.32
CA HIS A 39 1.70 6.80 4.05
C HIS A 39 1.62 7.04 5.57
N MET A 40 1.36 8.28 6.00
CA MET A 40 1.21 8.61 7.42
C MET A 40 0.01 7.90 8.05
N LEU A 41 -1.13 7.84 7.34
CA LEU A 41 -2.31 7.11 7.80
C LEU A 41 -1.99 5.61 7.97
N ASN A 42 -1.23 5.01 7.05
CA ASN A 42 -0.80 3.62 7.17
C ASN A 42 0.06 3.39 8.44
N VAL A 43 1.02 4.28 8.70
CA VAL A 43 1.85 4.21 9.92
C VAL A 43 0.99 4.33 11.19
N ILE A 44 0.05 5.27 11.22
CA ILE A 44 -0.87 5.44 12.36
C ILE A 44 -1.70 4.16 12.57
N ASN A 45 -2.25 3.59 11.49
CA ASN A 45 -3.02 2.35 11.57
C ASN A 45 -2.16 1.18 12.10
N ASN A 46 -0.91 1.05 11.65
CA ASN A 46 -0.01 0.02 12.17
C ASN A 46 0.28 0.20 13.67
N ILE A 47 0.45 1.43 14.15
CA ILE A 47 0.61 1.71 15.59
C ILE A 47 -0.64 1.29 16.36
N ILE A 48 -1.84 1.61 15.85
CA ILE A 48 -3.11 1.22 16.48
C ILE A 48 -3.21 -0.31 16.58
N ASP A 49 -2.83 -1.05 15.55
CA ASP A 49 -2.91 -2.52 15.61
C ASP A 49 -1.88 -3.13 16.53
N ILE A 50 -0.66 -2.57 16.59
CA ILE A 50 0.33 -2.98 17.59
C ILE A 50 -0.23 -2.76 19.00
N SER A 51 -0.85 -1.61 19.26
CA SER A 51 -1.50 -1.35 20.55
C SER A 51 -2.63 -2.35 20.85
N LYS A 52 -3.46 -2.71 19.85
CA LYS A 52 -4.50 -3.74 20.01
C LYS A 52 -3.92 -5.13 20.26
N ILE A 53 -2.78 -5.47 19.66
CA ILE A 53 -2.08 -6.74 19.90
C ILE A 53 -1.58 -6.77 21.35
N GLU A 54 -0.91 -5.72 21.81
CA GLU A 54 -0.38 -5.60 23.17
C GLU A 54 -1.49 -5.67 24.24
N THR A 55 -2.68 -5.13 23.95
CA THR A 55 -3.84 -5.20 24.85
C THR A 55 -4.67 -6.47 24.69
N SER A 56 -4.29 -7.41 23.82
CA SER A 56 -5.08 -8.60 23.47
C SER A 56 -6.51 -8.27 22.98
N GLN A 57 -6.68 -7.09 22.37
CA GLN A 57 -7.94 -6.59 21.80
C GLN A 57 -7.97 -6.72 20.27
N LEU A 58 -6.97 -7.37 19.68
CA LEU A 58 -6.96 -7.64 18.24
C LEU A 58 -7.98 -8.74 17.92
N GLU A 59 -9.08 -8.36 17.27
CA GLU A 59 -10.01 -9.31 16.65
C GLU A 59 -9.50 -9.68 15.25
N LEU A 60 -9.52 -10.97 14.94
CA LEU A 60 -9.19 -11.49 13.61
C LEU A 60 -10.48 -11.65 12.81
N GLU A 61 -10.52 -11.05 11.63
CA GLU A 61 -11.65 -11.16 10.71
C GLU A 61 -11.29 -12.14 9.60
N ALA A 62 -11.37 -13.44 9.90
CA ALA A 62 -11.04 -14.48 8.94
C ALA A 62 -12.12 -14.62 7.87
N GLU A 63 -11.74 -14.45 6.60
CA GLU A 63 -12.58 -14.74 5.45
C GLU A 63 -11.91 -15.73 4.50
N LEU A 64 -12.70 -16.38 3.67
CA LEU A 64 -12.21 -17.33 2.67
C LEU A 64 -11.58 -16.56 1.51
N TYR A 65 -10.33 -16.87 1.20
CA TYR A 65 -9.54 -16.16 0.21
C TYR A 65 -8.84 -17.11 -0.74
N ASN A 66 -8.84 -16.79 -2.04
CA ASN A 66 -8.18 -17.60 -3.06
C ASN A 66 -6.77 -17.06 -3.35
N LEU A 67 -5.74 -17.81 -2.95
CA LEU A 67 -4.35 -17.39 -3.18
C LEU A 67 -3.96 -17.34 -4.65
N ASN A 68 -4.60 -18.13 -5.51
CA ASN A 68 -4.28 -18.11 -6.93
C ASN A 68 -4.76 -16.81 -7.59
N GLU A 69 -5.95 -16.32 -7.21
CA GLU A 69 -6.48 -15.04 -7.69
C GLU A 69 -5.55 -13.88 -7.26
N GLU A 70 -5.08 -13.90 -6.01
CA GLU A 70 -4.12 -12.92 -5.50
C GLU A 70 -2.79 -12.94 -6.25
N LEU A 71 -2.24 -14.14 -6.47
CA LEU A 71 -1.00 -14.28 -7.23
C LEU A 71 -1.16 -13.75 -8.66
N ASP A 72 -2.34 -13.92 -9.27
CA ASP A 72 -2.63 -13.39 -10.60
C ASP A 72 -2.69 -11.84 -10.60
N GLU A 73 -3.28 -11.23 -9.56
CA GLU A 73 -3.27 -9.77 -9.39
C GLU A 73 -1.85 -9.21 -9.22
N ILE A 74 -1.09 -9.79 -8.29
CA ILE A 74 0.31 -9.42 -8.04
C ILE A 74 1.13 -9.57 -9.33
N TYR A 75 1.00 -10.71 -10.01
CA TYR A 75 1.72 -10.96 -11.26
C TYR A 75 1.35 -9.93 -12.32
N SER A 76 0.07 -9.64 -12.51
CA SER A 76 -0.42 -8.64 -13.48
C SER A 76 0.14 -7.25 -13.19
N TYR A 77 0.17 -6.85 -11.92
CA TYR A 77 0.74 -5.58 -11.48
C TYR A 77 2.24 -5.47 -11.81
N PHE A 78 3.03 -6.49 -11.46
CA PHE A 78 4.49 -6.46 -11.71
C PHE A 78 4.84 -6.64 -13.18
N TYR A 79 4.11 -7.48 -13.90
CA TYR A 79 4.34 -7.71 -15.32
C TYR A 79 4.13 -6.42 -16.13
N SER A 80 3.01 -5.73 -15.89
CA SER A 80 2.66 -4.47 -16.57
C SER A 80 3.60 -3.31 -16.20
N ASN A 81 3.99 -3.19 -14.94
CA ASN A 81 4.77 -2.05 -14.46
C ASN A 81 6.29 -2.20 -14.63
N HIS A 82 6.81 -3.43 -14.59
CA HIS A 82 8.25 -3.69 -14.53
C HIS A 82 8.76 -4.61 -15.65
N ALA A 83 8.17 -5.80 -15.82
CA ALA A 83 8.73 -6.81 -16.75
C ALA A 83 8.71 -6.33 -18.21
N LEU A 84 7.58 -5.76 -18.67
CA LEU A 84 7.45 -5.21 -20.03
C LEU A 84 8.47 -4.11 -20.35
N LYS A 85 8.85 -3.31 -19.35
CA LYS A 85 9.77 -2.18 -19.53
C LYS A 85 11.25 -2.57 -19.47
N THR A 86 11.55 -3.70 -18.81
CA THR A 86 12.93 -4.14 -18.55
C THR A 86 13.37 -5.30 -19.43
N GLY A 87 12.44 -5.94 -20.16
CA GLY A 87 12.74 -7.12 -20.98
C GLY A 87 13.08 -8.37 -20.16
N ILE A 88 12.72 -8.39 -18.87
CA ILE A 88 12.96 -9.51 -17.96
C ILE A 88 11.87 -10.55 -18.16
N ASN A 89 12.26 -11.82 -18.19
CA ASN A 89 11.33 -12.93 -18.24
C ASN A 89 10.78 -13.19 -16.83
N PHE A 90 9.51 -12.89 -16.62
CA PHE A 90 8.81 -13.04 -15.34
C PHE A 90 7.72 -14.09 -15.51
N ASN A 91 7.74 -15.13 -14.68
CA ASN A 91 6.83 -16.27 -14.79
C ASN A 91 6.16 -16.53 -13.44
N LEU A 92 4.86 -16.83 -13.48
CA LEU A 92 4.09 -17.31 -12.33
C LEU A 92 3.82 -18.81 -12.50
N ASN A 93 4.12 -19.59 -11.45
CA ASN A 93 3.78 -21.01 -11.40
C ASN A 93 2.89 -21.27 -10.18
N LYS A 94 1.72 -21.86 -10.41
CA LYS A 94 0.73 -22.21 -9.37
C LYS A 94 0.69 -23.72 -9.24
N GLU A 95 1.15 -24.25 -8.10
CA GLU A 95 1.21 -25.71 -7.89
C GLU A 95 -0.16 -26.33 -7.58
N LEU A 96 -1.06 -25.54 -7.00
CA LEU A 96 -2.40 -25.96 -6.62
C LEU A 96 -3.44 -25.39 -7.58
N PRO A 97 -4.51 -26.14 -7.92
CA PRO A 97 -5.66 -25.61 -8.66
C PRO A 97 -6.47 -24.65 -7.78
N ASP A 98 -7.20 -23.72 -8.40
CA ASP A 98 -7.94 -22.65 -7.71
C ASP A 98 -8.89 -23.18 -6.63
N GLU A 99 -9.55 -24.32 -6.88
CA GLU A 99 -10.45 -24.98 -5.93
C GLU A 99 -9.76 -25.41 -4.62
N GLN A 100 -8.45 -25.68 -4.67
CA GLN A 100 -7.63 -26.14 -3.55
C GLN A 100 -6.74 -25.03 -2.96
N SER A 101 -6.76 -23.83 -3.55
CA SER A 101 -5.96 -22.68 -3.11
C SER A 101 -6.72 -21.72 -2.19
N ASN A 102 -7.82 -22.18 -1.59
CA ASN A 102 -8.62 -21.38 -0.66
C ASN A 102 -8.08 -21.50 0.77
N VAL A 103 -7.83 -20.36 1.41
CA VAL A 103 -7.35 -20.26 2.79
C VAL A 103 -8.17 -19.26 3.58
N PHE A 104 -8.27 -19.46 4.90
CA PHE A 104 -8.86 -18.45 5.78
C PHE A 104 -7.78 -17.46 6.19
N ILE A 105 -7.94 -16.20 5.82
CA ILE A 105 -7.03 -15.11 6.18
C ILE A 105 -7.80 -13.89 6.66
N ASP A 106 -7.12 -13.06 7.44
CA ASP A 106 -7.60 -11.72 7.77
C ASP A 106 -7.32 -10.79 6.58
N SER A 107 -8.20 -10.81 5.57
CA SER A 107 -7.99 -10.08 4.32
C SER A 107 -7.79 -8.58 4.50
N PRO A 108 -8.54 -7.87 5.37
CA PRO A 108 -8.31 -6.44 5.61
C PRO A 108 -6.88 -6.15 6.07
N LYS A 109 -6.32 -6.98 6.95
CA LYS A 109 -4.93 -6.83 7.41
C LYS A 109 -3.94 -7.32 6.35
N TYR A 110 -4.23 -8.42 5.67
CA TYR A 110 -3.40 -9.01 4.63
C TYR A 110 -3.15 -8.03 3.47
N ASN A 111 -4.23 -7.47 2.90
CA ASN A 111 -4.14 -6.50 1.79
C ASN A 111 -3.32 -5.27 2.17
N ARG A 112 -3.43 -4.82 3.42
CA ARG A 112 -2.64 -3.70 3.91
C ARG A 112 -1.14 -4.03 4.01
N TYR A 113 -0.76 -5.26 4.36
CA TYR A 113 0.65 -5.66 4.43
C TYR A 113 1.29 -5.84 3.04
N LEU A 114 0.53 -6.27 2.05
CA LEU A 114 1.04 -6.42 0.67
C LEU A 114 1.32 -5.08 -0.04
N GLN A 115 0.66 -4.00 0.38
CA GLN A 115 0.84 -2.65 -0.20
C GLN A 115 1.98 -1.84 0.46
N THR A 116 2.75 -2.44 1.38
CA THR A 116 3.83 -1.76 2.12
C THR A 116 5.18 -2.05 1.48
#